data_AF-A0A9P1CNZ6-F1
#
_entry.id   AF-A0A9P1CNZ6-F1
#
_cell.length_a   1.000
_cell.length_b   1.000
_cell.length_c   1.000
_cell.angle_alpha   90.00
_cell.angle_beta   90.00
_cell.angle_gamma   90.00
#
_symmetry.space_group_name_H-M   'P 1'
#
loop_
_entity.id
_entity.type
_entity.pdbx_description
1 polymer ?
#
loop_
_entity_poly.entity_id
_entity_poly.type
_entity_poly.pdbx_seq_one_letter_code
_entity_poly.pdbx_strand_id
1 'polypeptide(L)'
;MPGLSEEDILGLWRLRSLLHELKSSLFEALSRGEKCVLKLVVGSSEVSAIDAACSSIVRACHEHLKICKLEREGLKDLPMHLSPVMPMTAEQFDGSELKLFLSKLGLGYDVLLFLDSIEEVLCSVRTCPLKNTSLSTSAVVRTMALSSMTFHDGYL
;
A
#
# COMPACT_ATOMS: atom_id res chain seq x y z
N MET A 1 1.57 26.29 12.54
CA MET A 1 2.17 24.98 12.26
C MET A 1 3.61 25.21 11.84
N PRO A 2 4.61 24.56 12.46
CA PRO A 2 5.98 24.65 11.96
C PRO A 2 6.00 24.18 10.49
N GLY A 3 6.70 24.92 9.63
CA GLY A 3 6.83 24.58 8.21
C GLY A 3 7.59 23.26 8.05
N LEU A 4 7.24 22.49 7.01
CA LEU A 4 7.98 21.28 6.63
C LEU A 4 9.41 21.65 6.25
N SER A 5 10.39 20.84 6.66
CA SER A 5 11.77 20.99 6.20
C SER A 5 11.91 20.55 4.73
N GLU A 6 13.03 20.90 4.09
CA GLU A 6 13.33 20.41 2.73
C GLU A 6 13.40 18.88 2.66
N GLU A 7 13.92 18.24 3.71
CA GLU A 7 13.98 16.78 3.81
C GLU A 7 12.59 16.16 3.90
N ASP A 8 11.67 16.77 4.65
CA ASP A 8 10.28 16.32 4.75
C ASP A 8 9.58 16.42 3.38
N ILE A 9 9.78 17.53 2.67
CA ILE A 9 9.19 17.76 1.34
C ILE A 9 9.71 16.70 0.36
N LEU A 10 11.02 16.43 0.37
CA LEU A 10 11.62 15.40 -0.47
C LEU A 10 11.11 14.00 -0.12
N GLY A 11 10.97 13.71 1.18
CA GLY A 11 10.41 12.45 1.67
C GLY A 11 8.98 12.22 1.20
N LEU A 12 8.12 13.24 1.32
CA LEU A 12 6.73 13.19 0.86
C LEU A 12 6.63 13.04 -0.66
N TRP A 13 7.50 13.72 -1.41
CA TRP A 13 7.53 13.59 -2.87
C TRP A 13 7.92 12.17 -3.30
N ARG A 14 8.94 11.58 -2.66
CA ARG A 14 9.35 10.19 -2.90
C ARG A 14 8.24 9.20 -2.53
N LEU A 15 7.57 9.40 -1.42
CA LEU A 15 6.44 8.58 -0.99
C LEU A 15 5.31 8.61 -2.03
N ARG A 16 4.92 9.80 -2.49
CA ARG A 16 3.89 9.96 -3.53
C ARG A 16 4.27 9.22 -4.80
N SER A 17 5.49 9.40 -5.28
CA SER A 17 5.99 8.73 -6.49
C SER A 17 5.95 7.22 -6.35
N LEU A 18 6.37 6.68 -5.21
CA LEU A 18 6.30 5.24 -4.94
C LEU A 18 4.86 4.73 -4.93
N LEU A 19 3.94 5.42 -4.24
CA LEU A 19 2.53 5.01 -4.21
C LEU A 19 1.88 5.02 -5.60
N HIS A 20 2.21 6.02 -6.41
CA HIS A 20 1.79 6.08 -7.81
C HIS A 20 2.32 4.88 -8.61
N GLU A 21 3.61 4.56 -8.48
CA GLU A 21 4.26 3.44 -9.15
C GLU A 21 3.64 2.10 -8.76
N LEU A 22 3.43 1.88 -7.45
CA LEU A 22 2.78 0.68 -6.91
C LEU A 22 1.38 0.47 -7.50
N LYS A 23 0.56 1.52 -7.49
CA LYS A 23 -0.80 1.48 -8.05
C LYS A 23 -0.78 1.26 -9.56
N SER A 24 0.05 2.00 -10.29
CA SER A 24 0.15 1.90 -11.76
C SER A 24 0.61 0.53 -12.20
N SER A 25 1.66 0.00 -11.56
CA SER A 25 2.20 -1.33 -11.87
C SER A 25 1.18 -2.43 -11.64
N LEU A 26 0.36 -2.31 -10.59
CA LEU A 26 -0.72 -3.25 -10.30
C LEU A 26 -1.77 -3.27 -11.42
N PHE A 27 -2.27 -2.09 -11.83
CA PHE A 27 -3.26 -2.02 -12.91
C PHE A 27 -2.68 -2.41 -14.27
N GLU A 28 -1.42 -2.08 -14.53
CA GLU A 28 -0.74 -2.50 -15.76
C GLU A 28 -0.62 -4.03 -15.84
N ALA A 29 -0.16 -4.68 -14.77
CA ALA A 29 -0.08 -6.15 -14.70
C ALA A 29 -1.45 -6.82 -14.91
N LEU A 30 -2.50 -6.26 -14.30
CA LEU A 30 -3.88 -6.71 -14.50
C LEU A 30 -4.32 -6.55 -15.96
N SER A 31 -4.05 -5.41 -16.59
CA SER A 31 -4.44 -5.12 -17.97
C SER A 31 -3.79 -6.04 -18.99
N ARG A 32 -2.55 -6.48 -18.72
CA ARG A 32 -1.80 -7.41 -19.57
C ARG A 32 -2.16 -8.87 -19.33
N GLY A 33 -2.90 -9.17 -18.26
CA GLY A 33 -3.22 -10.53 -17.84
C GLY A 33 -1.98 -11.32 -17.42
N GLU A 34 -0.93 -10.65 -16.95
CA GLU A 34 0.31 -11.32 -16.55
C GLU A 34 0.09 -12.20 -15.31
N LYS A 35 0.69 -13.40 -15.30
CA LYS A 35 0.66 -14.26 -14.11
C LYS A 35 1.53 -13.62 -13.03
N CYS A 36 0.89 -13.12 -11.99
CA CYS A 36 1.54 -12.43 -10.89
C CYS A 36 0.90 -12.76 -9.54
N VAL A 37 1.59 -12.39 -8.45
CA VAL A 37 1.03 -12.37 -7.10
C VAL A 37 0.60 -10.95 -6.77
N LEU A 38 -0.66 -10.77 -6.41
CA LEU A 38 -1.19 -9.48 -5.94
C LEU A 38 -1.22 -9.48 -4.41
N LYS A 39 -0.64 -8.44 -3.80
CA LYS A 39 -0.60 -8.24 -2.35
C LYS A 39 -1.21 -6.89 -1.98
N LEU A 40 -2.47 -6.92 -1.59
CA LEU A 40 -3.20 -5.73 -1.13
C LEU A 40 -3.02 -5.59 0.38
N VAL A 41 -2.56 -4.43 0.84
CA VAL A 41 -2.30 -4.16 2.26
C VAL A 41 -3.39 -3.26 2.81
N VAL A 42 -4.22 -3.79 3.72
CA VAL A 42 -5.33 -3.04 4.33
C VAL A 42 -5.02 -2.76 5.79
N GLY A 43 -5.32 -1.55 6.26
CA GLY A 43 -5.21 -1.17 7.68
C GLY A 43 -6.27 -1.86 8.54
N SER A 44 -6.04 -1.94 9.86
CA SER A 44 -7.03 -2.51 10.78
C SER A 44 -8.28 -1.64 10.86
N SER A 45 -9.46 -2.27 10.92
CA SER A 45 -10.74 -1.57 11.17
C SER A 45 -10.95 -1.18 12.64
N GLU A 46 -10.07 -1.64 13.54
CA GLU A 46 -10.18 -1.40 14.99
C GLU A 46 -9.55 -0.06 15.43
N VAL A 47 -8.94 0.69 14.50
CA VAL A 47 -8.25 1.96 14.77
C VAL A 47 -8.84 3.09 13.94
N SER A 48 -8.40 4.33 14.18
CA SER A 48 -8.83 5.48 13.38
C SER A 48 -8.49 5.29 11.90
N ALA A 49 -9.29 5.86 11.00
CA ALA A 49 -9.04 5.77 9.56
C ALA A 49 -7.67 6.31 9.14
N ILE A 50 -7.18 7.35 9.83
CA ILE A 50 -5.85 7.93 9.64
C ILE A 50 -4.77 6.91 10.03
N ASP A 51 -4.86 6.33 11.23
CA ASP A 51 -3.87 5.35 11.70
C ASP A 51 -3.85 4.11 10.82
N ALA A 52 -5.04 3.64 10.40
CA ALA A 52 -5.19 2.52 9.49
C ALA A 52 -4.54 2.80 8.11
N ALA A 53 -4.78 3.98 7.53
CA ALA A 53 -4.18 4.39 6.26
C ALA A 53 -2.66 4.57 6.35
N CYS A 54 -2.17 5.24 7.39
CA CYS A 54 -0.74 5.38 7.63
C CYS A 54 -0.06 4.02 7.80
N SER A 55 -0.67 3.13 8.59
CA SER A 55 -0.16 1.77 8.82
C SER A 55 -0.12 0.96 7.53
N SER A 56 -1.16 1.05 6.68
CA SER A 56 -1.18 0.32 5.41
C SER A 56 -0.13 0.84 4.43
N ILE A 57 0.03 2.16 4.33
CA ILE A 57 1.06 2.81 3.51
C ILE A 57 2.47 2.42 3.95
N VAL A 58 2.78 2.56 5.24
CA VAL A 58 4.10 2.22 5.80
C VAL A 58 4.39 0.73 5.58
N ARG A 59 3.40 -0.13 5.85
CA ARG A 59 3.56 -1.57 5.64
C ARG A 59 3.77 -1.91 4.18
N ALA A 60 3.04 -1.28 3.26
CA ALA A 60 3.22 -1.45 1.84
C ALA A 60 4.64 -1.05 1.39
N CYS A 61 5.13 0.11 1.82
CA CYS A 61 6.49 0.56 1.52
C CYS A 61 7.55 -0.45 2.04
N HIS A 62 7.38 -0.92 3.27
CA HIS A 62 8.30 -1.90 3.84
C HIS A 62 8.29 -3.26 3.11
N GLU A 63 7.10 -3.76 2.74
CA GLU A 63 6.99 -5.01 1.98
C GLU A 63 7.52 -4.86 0.54
N HIS A 64 7.38 -3.68 -0.07
CA HIS A 64 7.98 -3.36 -1.37
C HIS A 64 9.51 -3.45 -1.30
N LEU A 65 10.15 -2.93 -0.25
CA LEU A 65 11.61 -3.07 -0.09
C LEU A 65 12.07 -4.53 -0.01
N LYS A 66 11.30 -5.39 0.68
CA LYS A 66 11.57 -6.84 0.72
C LYS A 66 11.41 -7.49 -0.65
N ILE A 67 10.36 -7.11 -1.37
CA ILE A 67 10.08 -7.52 -2.76
C ILE A 67 11.29 -7.18 -3.65
N CYS A 68 11.77 -5.94 -3.62
CA CYS A 68 12.91 -5.50 -4.43
C CYS A 68 14.21 -6.24 -4.07
N LYS A 69 14.42 -6.56 -2.79
CA LYS A 69 15.56 -7.36 -2.35
C LYS A 69 15.52 -8.77 -2.96
N LEU A 70 14.38 -9.44 -2.87
CA LEU A 70 14.20 -10.79 -3.43
C LEU A 70 14.36 -10.83 -4.95
N GLU A 71 13.90 -9.80 -5.66
CA GLU A 71 14.11 -9.67 -7.12
C GLU A 71 15.58 -9.54 -7.47
N ARG A 72 16.31 -8.68 -6.75
CA ARG A 72 17.75 -8.49 -6.97
C ARG A 72 18.55 -9.78 -6.71
N GLU A 73 18.11 -10.57 -5.74
CA GLU A 73 18.73 -11.86 -5.38
C GLU A 73 18.29 -13.01 -6.31
N GLY A 74 17.37 -12.77 -7.25
CA GLY A 74 16.86 -13.78 -8.17
C GLY A 74 16.01 -14.87 -7.48
N LEU A 75 15.45 -14.57 -6.30
CA LEU A 75 14.72 -15.52 -5.45
C LEU A 75 13.20 -15.45 -5.62
N LYS A 76 12.71 -14.83 -6.70
CA LYS A 76 11.27 -14.75 -6.99
C LYS A 76 10.86 -15.64 -8.15
N ASP A 77 9.89 -16.50 -7.88
CA ASP A 77 9.28 -17.37 -8.88
C ASP A 77 8.25 -16.64 -9.76
N LEU A 78 7.63 -15.56 -9.25
CA LEU A 78 6.62 -14.76 -9.97
C LEU A 78 6.77 -13.26 -9.65
N PRO A 79 6.40 -12.37 -10.60
CA PRO A 79 6.22 -10.95 -10.33
C PRO A 79 5.24 -10.73 -9.17
N MET A 80 5.54 -9.79 -8.28
CA MET A 80 4.66 -9.44 -7.16
C MET A 80 4.30 -7.97 -7.22
N HIS A 81 3.01 -7.68 -7.35
CA HIS A 81 2.48 -6.31 -7.30
C HIS A 81 1.76 -6.08 -5.99
N LEU A 82 2.00 -4.91 -5.41
CA LEU A 82 1.52 -4.56 -4.09
C LEU A 82 0.96 -3.15 -4.10
N SER A 83 -0.15 -2.93 -3.42
CA SER A 83 -0.70 -1.61 -3.18
C SER A 83 -1.28 -1.53 -1.77
N PRO A 84 -1.06 -0.43 -1.03
CA PRO A 84 -1.88 -0.15 0.14
C PRO A 84 -3.31 0.12 -0.31
N VAL A 85 -4.27 -0.23 0.54
CA VAL A 85 -5.69 0.06 0.37
C VAL A 85 -6.15 0.92 1.53
N MET A 86 -6.89 1.97 1.20
CA MET A 86 -7.54 2.83 2.17
C MET A 86 -8.67 2.06 2.86
N PRO A 87 -8.89 2.24 4.17
CA PRO A 87 -9.87 1.48 4.95
C PRO A 87 -11.32 1.97 4.73
N MET A 88 -11.63 2.48 3.55
CA MET A 88 -12.91 3.09 3.19
C MET A 88 -13.12 3.06 1.67
N THR A 89 -14.35 3.32 1.23
CA THR A 89 -14.68 3.51 -0.19
C THR A 89 -14.22 4.88 -0.69
N ALA A 90 -14.14 5.05 -2.01
CA ALA A 90 -13.79 6.33 -2.62
C ALA A 90 -14.81 7.44 -2.27
N GLU A 91 -16.08 7.06 -2.14
CA GLU A 91 -17.18 7.94 -1.71
C GLU A 91 -17.02 8.36 -0.25
N GLN A 92 -16.75 7.42 0.66
CA GLN A 92 -16.52 7.71 2.08
C GLN A 92 -15.28 8.57 2.31
N PHE A 93 -14.30 8.48 1.42
CA PHE A 93 -13.11 9.32 1.47
C PHE A 93 -13.42 10.78 1.14
N ASP A 94 -14.43 11.05 0.32
CA ASP A 94 -14.80 12.42 -0.02
C ASP A 94 -15.35 13.17 1.20
N GLY A 95 -14.84 14.38 1.45
CA GLY A 95 -15.18 15.15 2.66
C GLY A 95 -14.67 14.58 4.00
N SER A 96 -13.94 13.45 4.01
CA SER A 96 -13.44 12.84 5.24
C SER A 96 -12.27 13.59 5.87
N GLU A 97 -12.07 13.40 7.18
CA GLU A 97 -10.86 13.85 7.88
C GLU A 97 -9.59 13.22 7.29
N LEU A 98 -9.68 11.98 6.78
CA LEU A 98 -8.58 11.31 6.12
C LEU A 98 -8.15 12.05 4.85
N LYS A 99 -9.10 12.55 4.04
CA LYS A 99 -8.80 13.36 2.85
C LYS A 99 -8.09 14.66 3.22
N LEU A 100 -8.58 15.35 4.25
CA LEU A 100 -7.93 16.57 4.75
C LEU A 100 -6.53 16.31 5.28
N PHE A 101 -6.31 15.14 5.90
CA PHE A 101 -5.00 14.72 6.37
C PHE A 101 -4.05 14.39 5.21
N LEU A 102 -4.44 13.50 4.31
CA LEU A 102 -3.61 13.03 3.20
C LEU A 102 -3.32 14.13 2.17
N SER A 103 -4.25 15.06 1.94
CA SER A 103 -4.03 16.20 1.04
C SER A 103 -2.94 17.14 1.53
N LYS A 104 -2.77 17.30 2.86
CA LYS A 104 -1.63 18.04 3.43
C LYS A 104 -0.29 17.36 3.16
N LEU A 105 -0.31 16.05 2.95
CA LEU A 105 0.86 15.24 2.57
C LEU A 105 1.03 15.15 1.04
N GLY A 106 0.18 15.83 0.27
CA GLY A 106 0.19 15.76 -1.20
C GLY A 106 -0.29 14.43 -1.78
N LEU A 107 -1.00 13.62 -0.99
CA LEU A 107 -1.54 12.32 -1.39
C LEU A 107 -3.03 12.46 -1.71
N GLY A 108 -3.41 12.05 -2.93
CA GLY A 108 -4.78 12.16 -3.45
C GLY A 108 -5.27 10.89 -4.13
N TYR A 109 -6.46 10.97 -4.73
CA TYR A 109 -7.10 9.84 -5.43
C TYR A 109 -6.22 9.22 -6.52
N ASP A 110 -5.35 10.00 -7.15
CA ASP A 110 -4.42 9.55 -8.18
C ASP A 110 -3.52 8.42 -7.69
N VAL A 111 -3.05 8.49 -6.44
CA VAL A 111 -2.09 7.52 -5.87
C VAL A 111 -2.71 6.53 -4.88
N LEU A 112 -3.97 6.72 -4.49
CA LEU A 112 -4.66 5.88 -3.51
C LEU A 112 -5.53 4.81 -4.17
N LEU A 113 -5.65 3.66 -3.52
CA LEU A 113 -6.56 2.56 -3.87
C LEU A 113 -7.57 2.39 -2.72
N PHE A 114 -8.85 2.20 -3.04
CA PHE A 114 -9.94 2.17 -2.06
C PHE A 114 -10.57 0.77 -1.96
N LEU A 115 -11.40 0.52 -0.93
CA LEU A 115 -12.01 -0.80 -0.70
C LEU A 115 -12.92 -1.26 -1.85
N ASP A 116 -13.72 -0.34 -2.39
CA ASP A 116 -14.58 -0.56 -3.55
C ASP A 116 -13.77 -0.86 -4.82
N SER A 117 -12.55 -0.34 -4.94
CA SER A 117 -11.63 -0.70 -6.02
C SER A 117 -11.15 -2.16 -5.94
N ILE A 118 -11.24 -2.82 -4.78
CA ILE A 118 -10.86 -4.24 -4.64
C ILE A 118 -11.81 -5.11 -5.49
N GLU A 119 -13.11 -4.81 -5.51
CA GLU A 119 -14.05 -5.60 -6.33
C GLU A 119 -13.71 -5.54 -7.81
N GLU A 120 -13.34 -4.36 -8.32
CA GLU A 120 -12.88 -4.18 -9.69
C GLU A 120 -11.58 -4.96 -9.98
N VAL A 121 -10.62 -4.93 -9.05
CA VAL A 121 -9.39 -5.73 -9.12
C VAL A 121 -9.73 -7.23 -9.18
N LEU A 122 -10.64 -7.71 -8.32
CA LEU A 122 -11.07 -9.11 -8.29
C LEU A 122 -11.82 -9.52 -9.57
N CYS A 123 -12.68 -8.65 -10.11
CA CYS A 123 -13.36 -8.88 -11.38
C CYS A 123 -12.37 -8.95 -12.55
N SER A 124 -11.35 -8.08 -12.57
CA SER A 124 -10.28 -8.09 -13.57
C SER A 124 -9.47 -9.39 -13.51
N VAL A 125 -9.18 -9.89 -12.31
CA VAL A 125 -8.50 -11.18 -12.12
C VAL A 125 -9.34 -12.35 -12.63
N ARG A 126 -10.66 -12.35 -12.39
CA ARG A 126 -11.57 -13.45 -12.79
C ARG A 126 -11.81 -13.53 -14.30
N THR A 127 -11.73 -12.40 -14.99
CA THR A 127 -11.94 -12.31 -16.44
C THR A 127 -10.66 -12.56 -17.24
N CYS A 128 -9.49 -12.57 -16.59
CA CYS A 128 -8.24 -12.96 -17.22
C CYS A 128 -8.27 -14.45 -17.63
N PRO A 129 -8.04 -14.78 -18.91
CA PRO A 129 -8.16 -16.15 -19.45
C PRO A 129 -7.09 -17.13 -18.91
N LEU A 130 -6.11 -16.64 -18.14
CA LEU A 130 -5.10 -17.46 -17.49
C LEU A 130 -5.60 -17.94 -16.11
N LYS A 131 -6.06 -19.20 -16.04
CA LYS A 131 -6.65 -19.88 -14.87
C LYS A 131 -5.77 -19.97 -13.59
N ASN A 132 -4.63 -19.26 -13.49
CA ASN A 132 -3.62 -19.51 -12.46
C ASN A 132 -3.10 -18.24 -11.72
N THR A 133 -3.89 -17.17 -11.64
CA THR A 133 -3.57 -16.03 -10.75
C THR A 133 -3.95 -16.39 -9.32
N SER A 134 -2.96 -16.71 -8.49
CA SER A 134 -3.19 -16.94 -7.06
C SER A 134 -3.32 -15.60 -6.33
N LEU A 135 -4.55 -15.23 -5.98
CA LEU A 135 -4.79 -14.10 -5.09
C LEU A 135 -4.38 -14.49 -3.68
N SER A 136 -3.22 -14.00 -3.20
CA SER A 136 -2.87 -14.08 -1.79
C SER A 136 -3.43 -12.84 -1.09
N THR A 137 -4.71 -12.89 -0.72
CA THR A 137 -5.24 -11.99 0.31
C THR A 137 -4.60 -12.38 1.63
N SER A 138 -3.44 -11.81 1.95
CA SER A 138 -3.00 -11.68 3.33
C SER A 138 -3.86 -10.61 4.02
N ALA A 139 -5.15 -10.87 4.15
CA ALA A 139 -5.96 -10.32 5.23
C ALA A 139 -5.72 -11.24 6.45
N VAL A 140 -5.60 -10.64 7.63
CA VAL A 140 -5.18 -11.24 8.90
C VAL A 140 -3.67 -11.27 9.12
N VAL A 141 -3.16 -10.18 9.70
CA VAL A 141 -2.29 -10.32 10.87
C VAL A 141 -2.93 -9.52 12.00
N ARG A 142 -3.52 -10.25 12.95
CA ARG A 142 -3.66 -9.76 14.33
C ARG A 142 -2.26 -9.35 14.78
N THR A 143 -1.99 -8.06 14.87
CA THR A 143 -0.84 -7.60 15.65
C THR A 143 -1.40 -7.08 16.96
N MET A 144 -1.33 -7.96 17.96
CA MET A 144 -1.43 -7.55 19.36
C MET A 144 -0.41 -6.44 19.63
N ALA A 145 -0.78 -5.54 20.54
CA ALA A 145 -0.02 -4.44 21.07
C ALA A 145 1.50 -4.67 21.08
N LEU A 146 2.25 -3.66 20.62
CA LEU A 146 3.55 -3.36 21.17
C LEU A 146 3.58 -1.88 21.56
N SER A 147 3.14 -1.67 22.79
CA SER A 147 3.72 -0.70 23.72
C SER A 147 5.24 -0.65 23.58
N SER A 148 5.80 0.56 23.69
CA SER A 148 7.21 0.91 23.88
C SER A 148 8.23 0.47 22.81
N MET A 149 8.54 1.37 21.88
CA MET A 149 9.91 1.45 21.33
C MET A 149 10.74 2.31 22.27
N THR A 150 11.52 1.68 23.15
CA THR A 150 12.74 2.28 23.70
C THR A 150 13.86 2.07 22.69
N PHE A 151 14.40 3.17 22.17
CA PHE A 151 15.68 3.20 21.47
C PHE A 151 16.81 3.31 22.49
N HIS A 152 17.91 2.59 22.21
CA HIS A 152 19.31 2.66 22.71
C HIS A 152 19.81 1.22 22.93
N ASP A 153 21.03 0.79 22.58
CA ASP A 153 22.13 1.28 21.75
C ASP A 153 23.17 0.13 21.70
N GLY A 154 24.03 0.08 20.67
CA GLY A 154 25.21 -0.82 20.61
C GLY A 154 24.94 -2.28 20.15
N TYR A 155 25.81 -2.97 19.42
CA TYR A 155 27.27 -2.91 19.38
C TYR A 155 27.82 -3.43 18.03
N LEU A 156 29.08 -3.03 17.76
CA LEU A 156 30.06 -3.73 16.91
C LEU A 156 30.11 -5.24 17.17
#